data_AF-A0A7S0WDG6-F1
#
_entry.id   AF-A0A7S0WDG6-F1
#
_cell.length_a   1.000
_cell.length_b   1.000
_cell.length_c   1.000
_cell.angle_alpha   90.00
_cell.angle_beta   90.00
_cell.angle_gamma   90.00
#
_symmetry.space_group_name_H-M   'P 1'
#
loop_
_entity.id
_entity.type
_entity.pdbx_description
1 polymer ?
#
loop_
_entity_poly.entity_id
_entity_poly.type
_entity_poly.pdbx_seq_one_letter_code
_entity_poly.pdbx_strand_id
1 'polypeptide(L)'
;AGRFDQAQVLNRSGVVDEFASDVEAVRVAGGRLLLLVANAGPGSSSAYEWDQAAEAFVFLQQLPGGGYASAVEAFSAGGQTYAAVAHTRNATSYDAPSVVLRWDAASSRLVPHQEIETHGAAAVSFASVFGDAGEAVGVLAFANGVGTDEEIVRSSPGFDTVGSSLGSGCALAFTLSRPRTLPGYRRLGHSVAPRE
;
A
#
# COMPACT_ATOMS: atom_id res chain seq x y z
N ALA A 1 13.60 23.38 25.05
CA ALA A 1 13.40 21.92 24.90
C ALA A 1 12.45 21.71 23.74
N GLY A 2 12.74 20.79 22.81
CA GLY A 2 11.80 20.47 21.71
C GLY A 2 10.59 19.72 22.27
N ARG A 3 9.39 20.10 21.83
CA ARG A 3 8.12 19.42 22.15
C ARG A 3 7.26 19.34 20.89
N PHE A 4 6.36 18.36 20.84
CA PHE A 4 5.29 18.33 19.85
C PHE A 4 4.09 19.09 20.40
N ASP A 5 3.56 20.01 19.59
CA ASP A 5 2.32 20.73 19.86
C ASP A 5 1.27 20.26 18.85
N GLN A 6 0.00 20.20 19.27
CA GLN A 6 -1.10 19.85 18.38
C GLN A 6 -1.24 20.93 17.30
N ALA A 7 -0.99 20.56 16.03
CA ALA A 7 -1.03 21.50 14.91
C ALA A 7 -2.42 21.63 14.29
N GLN A 8 -3.10 20.49 14.06
CA GLN A 8 -4.38 20.46 13.36
C GLN A 8 -5.21 19.24 13.79
N VAL A 9 -6.54 19.38 13.77
CA VAL A 9 -7.48 18.24 13.83
C VAL A 9 -8.18 18.16 12.48
N LEU A 10 -8.08 17.02 11.81
CA LEU A 10 -8.80 16.75 10.57
C LEU A 10 -10.19 16.24 10.95
N ASN A 11 -11.17 17.14 10.97
CA ASN A 11 -12.56 16.76 11.20
C ASN A 11 -13.45 17.57 10.25
N ARG A 12 -13.94 16.91 9.18
CA ARG A 12 -14.83 17.53 8.21
C ARG A 12 -16.23 16.98 8.40
N SER A 13 -17.19 17.86 8.64
CA SER A 13 -18.61 17.50 8.56
C SER A 13 -18.95 16.95 7.17
N GLY A 14 -19.46 15.72 7.13
CA GLY A 14 -19.86 15.05 5.88
C GLY A 14 -18.77 14.24 5.16
N VAL A 15 -17.52 14.24 5.64
CA VAL A 15 -16.51 13.23 5.27
C VAL A 15 -16.11 12.53 6.56
N VAL A 16 -16.70 11.36 6.76
CA VAL A 16 -16.68 10.65 8.03
C VAL A 16 -15.40 9.82 8.13
N ASP A 17 -14.26 10.46 8.43
CA ASP A 17 -13.03 9.76 8.81
C ASP A 17 -13.06 9.33 10.30
N GLU A 18 -14.26 9.14 10.86
CA GLU A 18 -14.49 8.67 12.25
C GLU A 18 -13.86 7.29 12.52
N PHE A 19 -13.52 6.56 11.46
CA PHE A 19 -12.91 5.24 11.51
C PHE A 19 -11.51 5.25 10.89
N ALA A 20 -10.77 6.35 11.03
CA ALA A 20 -9.37 6.41 10.60
C ALA A 20 -8.58 5.24 11.21
N SER A 21 -8.05 4.37 10.37
CA SER A 21 -7.34 3.14 10.76
C SER A 21 -5.83 3.25 10.59
N ASP A 22 -5.40 4.08 9.62
CA ASP A 22 -4.00 4.26 9.27
C ASP A 22 -3.79 5.61 8.57
N VAL A 23 -2.57 6.14 8.63
CA VAL A 23 -2.20 7.40 7.99
C VAL A 23 -0.81 7.33 7.36
N GLU A 24 -0.66 7.92 6.18
CA GLU A 24 0.61 7.94 5.46
C GLU A 24 0.87 9.29 4.80
N ALA A 25 2.04 9.87 5.05
CA ALA A 25 2.43 11.16 4.49
C ALA A 25 3.39 10.97 3.32
N VAL A 26 3.07 11.53 2.15
CA VAL A 26 3.85 11.31 0.94
C VAL A 26 4.09 12.60 0.16
N ARG A 27 5.32 12.77 -0.33
CA ARG A 27 5.63 13.82 -1.31
C ARG A 27 5.40 13.31 -2.72
N VAL A 28 4.63 14.06 -3.49
CA VAL A 28 4.33 13.76 -4.90
C VAL A 28 5.04 14.74 -5.83
N ALA A 29 4.94 14.49 -7.14
CA ALA A 29 5.52 15.36 -8.17
C ALA A 29 5.14 16.84 -7.97
N GLY A 30 6.10 17.73 -8.18
CA GLY A 30 5.96 19.17 -7.89
C GLY A 30 6.22 19.55 -6.43
N GLY A 31 6.71 18.62 -5.59
CA GLY A 31 7.08 18.87 -4.19
C GLY A 31 5.90 18.97 -3.23
N ARG A 32 4.68 18.71 -3.71
CA ARG A 32 3.43 18.74 -2.95
C ARG A 32 3.44 17.63 -1.90
N LEU A 33 2.90 17.94 -0.72
CA LEU A 33 2.81 17.00 0.39
C LEU A 33 1.36 16.59 0.56
N LEU A 34 1.12 15.28 0.49
CA LEU A 34 -0.17 14.68 0.76
C LEU A 34 -0.14 13.95 2.10
N LEU A 35 -1.29 13.88 2.74
CA LEU A 35 -1.59 12.99 3.86
C LEU A 35 -2.76 12.09 3.46
N LEU A 36 -2.51 10.80 3.42
CA LEU A 36 -3.49 9.77 3.12
C LEU A 36 -4.03 9.22 4.44
N VAL A 37 -5.33 8.97 4.51
CA VAL A 37 -6.01 8.47 5.70
C VAL A 37 -6.87 7.29 5.29
N ALA A 38 -6.50 6.09 5.75
CA ALA A 38 -7.32 4.89 5.56
C ALA A 38 -8.55 4.94 6.47
N ASN A 39 -9.70 4.53 5.94
CA ASN A 39 -10.97 4.55 6.68
C ASN A 39 -11.54 3.12 6.80
N ALA A 40 -11.59 2.59 8.03
CA ALA A 40 -12.12 1.26 8.32
C ALA A 40 -13.66 1.17 8.34
N GLY A 41 -14.34 2.31 8.21
CA GLY A 41 -15.79 2.39 8.13
C GLY A 41 -16.31 2.12 6.71
N PRO A 42 -17.64 2.18 6.49
CA PRO A 42 -18.22 2.02 5.15
C PRO A 42 -17.89 3.16 4.19
N GLY A 43 -17.37 4.29 4.69
CA GLY A 43 -16.98 5.45 3.90
C GLY A 43 -15.58 5.28 3.29
N SER A 44 -15.31 6.03 2.22
CA SER A 44 -14.00 5.99 1.58
C SER A 44 -12.90 6.63 2.41
N SER A 45 -11.70 6.08 2.25
CA SER A 45 -10.43 6.70 2.66
C SER A 45 -10.26 8.09 2.02
N SER A 46 -9.42 8.93 2.60
CA SER A 46 -9.30 10.35 2.23
C SER A 46 -7.86 10.73 1.92
N ALA A 47 -7.69 11.71 1.02
CA ALA A 47 -6.42 12.39 0.81
C ALA A 47 -6.58 13.88 1.15
N TYR A 48 -5.60 14.39 1.88
CA TYR A 48 -5.43 15.79 2.17
C TYR A 48 -4.13 16.29 1.55
N GLU A 49 -4.08 17.57 1.23
CA GLU A 49 -2.88 18.24 0.72
C GLU A 49 -2.45 19.34 1.68
N TRP A 50 -1.16 19.48 1.91
CA TRP A 50 -0.61 20.61 2.64
C TRP A 50 -0.73 21.89 1.84
N ASP A 51 -1.55 22.83 2.30
CA ASP A 51 -1.58 24.19 1.81
C ASP A 51 -0.54 25.02 2.57
N GLN A 52 0.49 25.48 1.84
CA GLN A 52 1.57 26.26 2.42
C GLN A 52 1.13 27.65 2.91
N ALA A 53 0.13 28.26 2.28
CA ALA A 53 -0.36 29.58 2.68
C ALA A 53 -1.26 29.50 3.92
N ALA A 54 -2.05 28.43 4.03
CA ALA A 54 -2.89 28.18 5.19
C ALA A 54 -2.14 27.51 6.36
N GLU A 55 -0.93 27.00 6.11
CA GLU A 55 -0.16 26.17 7.04
C GLU A 55 -1.00 25.02 7.62
N ALA A 56 -1.79 24.37 6.76
CA ALA A 56 -2.73 23.34 7.15
C ALA A 56 -2.95 22.33 6.02
N PHE A 57 -3.29 21.10 6.40
CA PHE A 57 -3.83 20.11 5.47
C PHE A 57 -5.27 20.45 5.09
N VAL A 58 -5.52 20.58 3.79
CA VAL A 58 -6.84 20.80 3.21
C VAL A 58 -7.30 19.55 2.48
N PHE A 59 -8.60 19.25 2.53
CA PHE A 59 -9.13 18.08 1.86
C PHE A 59 -8.93 18.17 0.35
N LEU A 60 -8.32 17.14 -0.25
CA LEU A 60 -8.08 17.05 -1.68
C LEU A 60 -9.16 16.20 -2.37
N GLN A 61 -9.31 14.95 -1.93
CA GLN A 61 -10.26 14.00 -2.52
C GLN A 61 -10.57 12.85 -1.58
N GLN A 62 -11.66 12.12 -1.87
CA GLN A 62 -11.79 10.74 -1.43
C GLN A 62 -10.91 9.85 -2.31
N LEU A 63 -10.30 8.85 -1.71
CA LEU A 63 -9.57 7.83 -2.44
C LEU A 63 -10.57 6.89 -3.13
N PRO A 64 -10.39 6.60 -4.43
CA PRO A 64 -11.10 5.51 -5.09
C PRO A 64 -10.79 4.18 -4.39
N GLY A 65 -11.74 3.24 -4.41
CA GLY A 65 -11.57 1.89 -3.86
C GLY A 65 -12.64 1.46 -2.86
N GLY A 66 -13.45 2.39 -2.35
CA GLY A 66 -14.51 2.10 -1.38
C GLY A 66 -14.06 2.30 0.05
N GLY A 67 -14.74 1.66 1.00
CA GLY A 67 -14.47 1.74 2.43
C GLY A 67 -13.89 0.44 2.99
N TYR A 68 -13.86 0.35 4.32
CA TYR A 68 -13.31 -0.76 5.09
C TYR A 68 -11.82 -1.00 4.85
N ALA A 69 -11.07 0.10 4.69
CA ALA A 69 -9.64 0.08 4.56
C ALA A 69 -8.95 -0.13 5.93
N SER A 70 -7.99 -1.03 5.99
CA SER A 70 -7.19 -1.31 7.19
C SER A 70 -5.87 -0.57 7.21
N ALA A 71 -5.28 -0.33 6.04
CA ALA A 71 -3.96 0.28 5.92
C ALA A 71 -3.83 1.04 4.61
N VAL A 72 -2.91 2.00 4.59
CA VAL A 72 -2.49 2.71 3.37
C VAL A 72 -0.97 2.82 3.35
N GLU A 73 -0.36 2.41 2.24
CA GLU A 73 1.08 2.48 2.03
C GLU A 73 1.36 3.33 0.79
N ALA A 74 2.14 4.40 0.93
CA ALA A 74 2.58 5.22 -0.18
C ALA A 74 4.00 4.81 -0.59
N PHE A 75 4.23 4.70 -1.90
CA PHE A 75 5.52 4.28 -2.42
C PHE A 75 5.85 4.95 -3.75
N SER A 76 7.12 4.89 -4.12
CA SER A 76 7.59 5.37 -5.41
C SER A 76 8.17 4.22 -6.21
N ALA A 77 7.75 4.13 -7.47
CA ALA A 77 8.24 3.15 -8.43
C ALA A 77 8.31 3.81 -9.80
N GLY A 78 9.43 3.65 -10.52
CA GLY A 78 9.58 4.19 -11.87
C GLY A 78 9.44 5.71 -11.94
N GLY A 79 9.75 6.42 -10.85
CA GLY A 79 9.69 7.88 -10.77
C GLY A 79 8.26 8.40 -10.70
N GLN A 80 7.29 7.52 -10.48
CA GLN A 80 5.90 7.84 -10.20
C GLN A 80 5.61 7.52 -8.74
N THR A 81 4.67 8.27 -8.15
CA THR A 81 4.17 8.02 -6.79
C THR A 81 2.88 7.21 -6.87
N TYR A 82 2.77 6.23 -5.99
CA TYR A 82 1.61 5.36 -5.85
C TYR A 82 1.17 5.31 -4.39
N ALA A 83 -0.06 4.85 -4.18
CA ALA A 83 -0.58 4.48 -2.87
C ALA A 83 -1.34 3.16 -2.99
N ALA A 84 -1.01 2.18 -2.15
CA ALA A 84 -1.80 0.98 -1.98
C ALA A 84 -2.74 1.16 -0.79
N VAL A 85 -4.02 0.84 -0.97
CA VAL A 85 -5.03 0.83 0.09
C VAL A 85 -5.46 -0.62 0.30
N ALA A 86 -5.17 -1.14 1.49
CA ALA A 86 -5.57 -2.49 1.88
C ALA A 86 -7.02 -2.49 2.35
N HIS A 87 -7.86 -3.35 1.78
CA HIS A 87 -9.24 -3.52 2.23
C HIS A 87 -9.41 -4.84 2.97
N THR A 88 -9.94 -4.78 4.20
CA THR A 88 -10.18 -5.99 4.98
C THR A 88 -11.47 -6.68 4.54
N ARG A 89 -12.48 -5.93 4.10
CA ARG A 89 -13.78 -6.50 3.76
C ARG A 89 -14.56 -5.60 2.82
N ASN A 90 -15.61 -6.16 2.24
CA ASN A 90 -16.68 -5.39 1.63
C ASN A 90 -17.89 -5.37 2.58
N ALA A 91 -19.05 -4.92 2.11
CA ALA A 91 -20.25 -4.84 2.94
C ALA A 91 -20.80 -6.21 3.41
N THR A 92 -20.36 -7.31 2.81
CA THR A 92 -20.95 -8.66 2.94
C THR A 92 -19.94 -9.78 3.23
N SER A 93 -18.66 -9.65 2.85
CA SER A 93 -17.63 -10.68 3.07
C SER A 93 -16.23 -10.06 3.23
N TYR A 94 -15.24 -10.89 3.57
CA TYR A 94 -13.82 -10.50 3.62
C TYR A 94 -13.11 -10.56 2.26
N ASP A 95 -13.83 -10.92 1.19
CA ASP A 95 -13.31 -10.99 -0.18
C ASP A 95 -13.41 -9.60 -0.79
N ALA A 96 -12.40 -8.77 -0.55
CA ALA A 96 -12.38 -7.38 -0.93
C ALA A 96 -11.05 -7.05 -1.61
N PRO A 97 -11.06 -6.71 -2.91
CA PRO A 97 -9.86 -6.31 -3.60
C PRO A 97 -9.25 -5.07 -2.95
N SER A 98 -7.94 -5.11 -2.74
CA SER A 98 -7.14 -3.95 -2.40
C SER A 98 -6.85 -3.16 -3.67
N VAL A 99 -6.59 -1.86 -3.54
CA VAL A 99 -6.39 -0.99 -4.71
C VAL A 99 -5.03 -0.34 -4.68
N VAL A 100 -4.39 -0.27 -5.84
CA VAL A 100 -3.21 0.57 -6.08
C VAL A 100 -3.66 1.78 -6.88
N LEU A 101 -3.37 2.95 -6.35
CA LEU A 101 -3.64 4.25 -6.94
C LEU A 101 -2.33 4.86 -7.43
N ARG A 102 -2.36 5.59 -8.55
CA ARG A 102 -1.23 6.36 -9.06
C ARG A 102 -1.51 7.85 -8.92
N TRP A 103 -0.49 8.62 -8.53
CA TRP A 103 -0.56 10.06 -8.60
C TRP A 103 -0.52 10.52 -10.07
N ASP A 104 -1.59 11.16 -10.52
CA ASP A 104 -1.65 11.80 -11.82
C ASP A 104 -1.37 13.30 -11.69
N ALA A 105 -0.15 13.71 -12.06
CA ALA A 105 0.28 15.10 -11.91
C ALA A 105 -0.54 16.09 -12.76
N ALA A 106 -1.09 15.65 -13.89
CA ALA A 106 -1.90 16.48 -14.77
C ALA A 106 -3.24 16.87 -14.12
N SER A 107 -3.95 15.88 -13.55
CA SER A 107 -5.20 16.11 -12.83
C SER A 107 -5.01 16.48 -11.36
N SER A 108 -3.78 16.37 -10.83
CA SER A 108 -3.48 16.62 -9.42
C SER A 108 -4.26 15.73 -8.46
N ARG A 109 -4.41 14.44 -8.83
CA ARG A 109 -5.26 13.49 -8.11
C ARG A 109 -4.63 12.09 -8.07
N LEU A 110 -5.03 11.32 -7.06
CA LEU A 110 -4.83 9.87 -7.04
C LEU A 110 -5.93 9.22 -7.87
N VAL A 111 -5.53 8.43 -8.86
CA VAL A 111 -6.42 7.72 -9.79
C VAL A 111 -6.18 6.20 -9.71
N PRO A 112 -7.20 5.36 -9.96
CA PRO A 112 -7.01 3.91 -9.97
C PRO A 112 -5.93 3.49 -10.96
N HIS A 113 -5.04 2.60 -10.53
CA HIS A 113 -4.01 2.01 -11.36
C HIS A 113 -4.22 0.51 -11.53
N GLN A 114 -4.48 -0.20 -10.44
CA GLN A 114 -4.65 -1.65 -10.43
C GLN A 114 -5.49 -2.07 -9.21
N GLU A 115 -6.23 -3.17 -9.35
CA GLU A 115 -6.83 -3.91 -8.24
C GLU A 115 -6.04 -5.19 -7.98
N ILE A 116 -5.93 -5.55 -6.71
CA ILE A 116 -5.18 -6.70 -6.19
C ILE A 116 -6.15 -7.58 -5.38
N GLU A 117 -6.22 -8.87 -5.69
CA GLU A 117 -7.26 -9.79 -5.21
C GLU A 117 -7.00 -10.28 -3.78
N THR A 118 -7.21 -9.39 -2.81
CA THR A 118 -6.95 -9.68 -1.40
C THR A 118 -8.16 -10.27 -0.67
N HIS A 119 -7.86 -10.97 0.43
CA HIS A 119 -8.87 -11.59 1.28
C HIS A 119 -8.57 -11.26 2.74
N GLY A 120 -9.32 -10.33 3.33
CA GLY A 120 -9.09 -9.94 4.71
C GLY A 120 -7.81 -9.14 4.94
N ALA A 121 -7.34 -8.35 3.97
CA ALA A 121 -6.06 -7.65 4.09
C ALA A 121 -6.04 -6.75 5.33
N ALA A 122 -5.12 -7.04 6.24
CA ALA A 122 -4.95 -6.35 7.52
C ALA A 122 -3.83 -5.29 7.47
N ALA A 123 -2.88 -5.45 6.57
CA ALA A 123 -1.78 -4.53 6.35
C ALA A 123 -1.27 -4.63 4.91
N VAL A 124 -0.58 -3.59 4.46
CA VAL A 124 0.19 -3.57 3.23
C VAL A 124 1.55 -2.95 3.50
N SER A 125 2.59 -3.40 2.80
CA SER A 125 3.91 -2.80 2.85
C SER A 125 4.62 -2.91 1.51
N PHE A 126 5.39 -1.89 1.17
CA PHE A 126 6.21 -1.87 -0.03
C PHE A 126 7.70 -1.99 0.31
N ALA A 127 8.43 -2.74 -0.51
CA ALA A 127 9.89 -2.78 -0.47
C ALA A 127 10.47 -2.83 -1.87
N SER A 128 11.62 -2.18 -2.07
CA SER A 128 12.45 -2.40 -3.25
C SER A 128 13.49 -3.46 -2.94
N VAL A 129 13.53 -4.52 -3.75
CA VAL A 129 14.58 -5.53 -3.70
C VAL A 129 15.49 -5.39 -4.91
N PHE A 130 16.79 -5.53 -4.70
CA PHE A 130 17.78 -5.50 -5.78
C PHE A 130 18.17 -6.94 -6.13
N GLY A 131 18.08 -7.30 -7.40
CA GLY A 131 18.63 -8.57 -7.88
C GLY A 131 20.16 -8.49 -8.07
N ASP A 132 20.81 -9.64 -8.26
CA ASP A 132 22.26 -9.72 -8.56
C ASP A 132 22.67 -8.93 -9.81
N ALA A 133 21.70 -8.69 -10.72
CA ALA A 133 21.88 -7.89 -11.92
C ALA A 133 21.81 -6.36 -11.68
N GLY A 134 21.55 -5.91 -10.45
CA GLY A 134 21.47 -4.48 -10.08
C GLY A 134 20.13 -3.80 -10.37
N GLU A 135 19.17 -4.51 -10.98
CA GLU A 135 17.82 -3.99 -11.22
C GLU A 135 16.99 -4.01 -9.93
N ALA A 136 16.35 -2.89 -9.63
CA ALA A 136 15.40 -2.77 -8.54
C ALA A 136 14.04 -3.35 -8.96
N VAL A 137 13.44 -4.16 -8.10
CA VAL A 137 12.09 -4.70 -8.24
C VAL A 137 11.27 -4.25 -7.03
N GLY A 138 10.18 -3.55 -7.28
CA GLY A 138 9.17 -3.23 -6.27
C GLY A 138 8.38 -4.48 -5.89
N VAL A 139 8.25 -4.71 -4.59
CA VAL A 139 7.45 -5.77 -4.00
C VAL A 139 6.43 -5.12 -3.08
N LEU A 140 5.17 -5.44 -3.30
CA LEU A 140 4.05 -5.04 -2.46
C LEU A 140 3.51 -6.30 -1.78
N ALA A 141 3.47 -6.31 -0.47
CA ALA A 141 3.00 -7.45 0.33
C ALA A 141 1.75 -7.07 1.10
N PHE A 142 0.69 -7.87 0.96
CA PHE A 142 -0.55 -7.74 1.72
C PHE A 142 -0.66 -8.88 2.73
N ALA A 143 -0.87 -8.52 4.00
CA ALA A 143 -1.11 -9.49 5.06
C ALA A 143 -2.59 -9.88 5.07
N ASN A 144 -2.92 -11.00 4.42
CA ASN A 144 -4.29 -11.51 4.34
C ASN A 144 -4.77 -12.16 5.65
N GLY A 145 -6.08 -12.34 5.77
CA GLY A 145 -6.74 -12.88 6.96
C GLY A 145 -6.56 -14.39 7.14
N VAL A 146 -6.99 -14.91 8.31
CA VAL A 146 -6.82 -16.33 8.68
C VAL A 146 -7.49 -17.26 7.68
N GLY A 147 -6.71 -18.17 7.08
CA GLY A 147 -7.20 -19.21 6.17
C GLY A 147 -6.95 -18.94 4.69
N THR A 148 -6.35 -17.79 4.35
CA THR A 148 -5.87 -17.45 3.00
C THR A 148 -4.35 -17.24 3.01
N ASP A 149 -3.71 -17.51 1.88
CA ASP A 149 -2.28 -17.21 1.72
C ASP A 149 -2.09 -15.68 1.62
N GLU A 150 -0.96 -15.15 2.09
CA GLU A 150 -0.60 -13.75 1.86
C GLU A 150 -0.47 -13.44 0.36
N GLU A 151 -0.86 -12.23 -0.03
CA GLU A 151 -0.71 -11.80 -1.41
C GLU A 151 0.54 -10.95 -1.57
N ILE A 152 1.49 -11.46 -2.37
CA ILE A 152 2.73 -10.76 -2.69
C ILE A 152 2.72 -10.45 -4.17
N VAL A 153 2.66 -9.17 -4.49
CA VAL A 153 2.66 -8.64 -5.84
C VAL A 153 4.04 -8.06 -6.11
N ARG A 154 4.57 -8.34 -7.29
CA ARG A 154 5.85 -7.78 -7.72
C ARG A 154 5.65 -6.97 -8.99
N SER A 155 6.40 -5.90 -9.10
CA SER A 155 6.37 -5.00 -10.24
C SER A 155 6.75 -5.73 -11.55
N SER A 156 6.24 -5.21 -12.66
CA SER A 156 6.65 -5.68 -13.99
C SER A 156 8.00 -5.04 -14.38
N PRO A 157 8.82 -5.70 -15.22
CA PRO A 157 10.00 -5.06 -15.80
C PRO A 157 9.63 -3.71 -16.43
N GLY A 158 10.35 -2.65 -16.07
CA GLY A 158 10.06 -1.29 -16.53
C GLY A 158 9.27 -0.42 -15.56
N PHE A 159 8.59 -1.01 -14.56
CA PHE A 159 7.80 -0.27 -13.57
C PHE A 159 8.68 0.45 -12.54
N ASP A 160 9.89 -0.04 -12.25
CA ASP A 160 10.80 0.54 -11.26
C ASP A 160 11.94 1.38 -11.85
N THR A 161 12.15 1.33 -13.16
CA THR A 161 13.31 1.96 -13.81
C THR A 161 13.22 3.48 -13.75
N VAL A 162 14.07 4.09 -12.93
CA VAL A 162 14.46 5.50 -13.03
C VAL A 162 15.96 5.56 -13.27
N GLY A 163 16.35 5.67 -14.54
CA GLY A 163 17.71 6.13 -14.88
C GLY A 163 18.86 5.12 -14.82
N SER A 164 18.68 3.86 -15.21
CA SER A 164 19.80 3.00 -15.63
C SER A 164 19.63 2.64 -17.11
N SER A 165 20.53 3.16 -17.95
CA SER A 165 20.69 2.78 -19.35
C SER A 165 21.41 1.44 -19.47
N LEU A 166 20.88 0.36 -18.87
CA LEU A 166 21.39 -0.99 -19.09
C LEU A 166 20.24 -1.88 -19.57
N GLY A 167 20.52 -2.56 -20.68
CA GLY A 167 19.53 -3.12 -21.59
C GLY A 167 18.74 -4.30 -21.04
N SER A 168 17.63 -4.53 -21.73
CA SER A 168 16.73 -5.69 -21.71
C SER A 168 17.26 -6.96 -21.04
N GLY A 169 16.54 -7.43 -20.02
CA GLY A 169 16.71 -8.76 -19.42
C GLY A 169 15.42 -9.24 -18.74
N CYS A 170 15.09 -10.51 -18.91
CA CYS A 170 13.79 -11.14 -18.67
C CYS A 170 13.34 -11.34 -17.19
N ALA A 171 12.07 -11.75 -17.07
CA ALA A 171 11.20 -11.92 -15.91
C ALA A 171 11.54 -13.00 -14.85
N LEU A 172 10.86 -12.98 -13.68
CA LEU A 172 10.69 -14.21 -12.84
C LEU A 172 9.52 -14.18 -11.83
N ALA A 173 8.32 -14.65 -12.19
CA ALA A 173 7.14 -14.56 -11.32
C ALA A 173 7.17 -15.71 -10.32
N PHE A 174 7.07 -15.40 -9.02
CA PHE A 174 6.70 -16.40 -8.04
C PHE A 174 5.18 -16.37 -7.89
N THR A 175 4.53 -17.40 -8.42
CA THR A 175 3.26 -17.85 -7.84
C THR A 175 3.67 -18.71 -6.65
N LEU A 176 3.29 -18.32 -5.44
CA LEU A 176 3.23 -19.27 -4.34
C LEU A 176 1.84 -19.91 -4.37
N SER A 177 1.65 -20.80 -5.35
CA SER A 177 0.54 -21.74 -5.31
C SER A 177 1.11 -23.09 -4.86
N ARG A 178 1.03 -23.33 -3.54
CA ARG A 178 1.39 -24.57 -2.79
C ARG A 178 2.88 -24.82 -2.55
N PRO A 179 3.25 -25.43 -1.41
CA PRO A 179 4.64 -25.60 -1.01
C PRO A 179 5.32 -26.63 -1.91
N ARG A 180 6.21 -26.16 -2.80
CA ARG A 180 7.27 -27.01 -3.31
C ARG A 180 8.33 -27.14 -2.23
N THR A 181 8.49 -28.33 -1.68
CA THR A 181 9.71 -28.71 -0.97
C THR A 181 10.89 -28.53 -1.92
N LEU A 182 11.61 -27.42 -1.75
CA LEU A 182 12.93 -27.25 -2.35
C LEU A 182 13.89 -28.22 -1.65
N PRO A 183 14.62 -29.08 -2.38
CA PRO A 183 15.63 -29.93 -1.78
C PRO A 183 16.77 -29.04 -1.26
N GLY A 184 16.98 -29.01 0.05
CA GLY A 184 18.11 -28.34 0.69
C GLY A 184 17.78 -27.48 1.91
N TYR A 185 16.52 -27.15 2.16
CA TYR A 185 16.14 -26.39 3.37
C TYR A 185 15.63 -27.33 4.46
N ARG A 186 16.44 -27.56 5.50
CA ARG A 186 16.04 -28.35 6.66
C ARG A 186 15.11 -27.50 7.52
N ARG A 187 13.82 -27.85 7.55
CA ARG A 187 12.84 -27.29 8.50
C ARG A 187 13.34 -27.58 9.93
N LEU A 188 13.75 -26.55 10.66
CA LEU A 188 13.89 -26.63 12.12
C LEU A 188 12.48 -26.60 12.72
N GLY A 189 11.86 -27.78 12.79
CA GLY A 189 10.62 -27.95 13.52
C GLY A 189 10.92 -27.99 15.01
N HIS A 190 10.42 -27.02 15.77
CA HIS A 190 10.21 -27.20 17.20
C HIS A 190 9.03 -28.19 17.37
N SER A 191 9.36 -29.43 17.70
CA SER A 191 8.40 -30.39 18.22
C SER A 191 8.09 -30.00 19.66
N VAL A 192 6.86 -29.55 19.91
CA VAL A 192 6.26 -29.64 21.23
C VAL A 192 5.60 -31.00 21.30
N ALA A 193 6.18 -31.91 22.09
CA ALA A 193 5.55 -33.20 22.38
C ALA A 193 4.29 -32.98 23.24
N PRO A 194 3.21 -33.74 23.04
CA PRO A 194 2.10 -33.76 23.97
C PRO A 194 2.56 -34.39 25.29
N ARG A 195 2.20 -33.77 26.42
CA ARG A 195 2.31 -34.40 27.73
C ARG A 195 1.19 -35.43 27.85
N GLU A 196 1.56 -36.66 28.19
CA GLU A 196 0.66 -37.63 28.81
C GLU A 196 0.18 -37.13 30.18
#